data_AF-A0A8H2WGC0-F1
#
_entry.id   AF-A0A8H2WGC0-F1
#
_cell.length_a   1.000
_cell.length_b   1.000
_cell.length_c   1.000
_cell.angle_alpha   90.00
_cell.angle_beta   90.00
_cell.angle_gamma   90.00
#
_symmetry.space_group_name_H-M   'P 1'
#
loop_
_entity.id
_entity.type
_entity.pdbx_description
1 polymer ?
#
loop_
_entity_poly.entity_id
_entity_poly.type
_entity_poly.pdbx_seq_one_letter_code
_entity_poly.pdbx_strand_id
1 'polypeptide(L)'
;MVKAQWFDVLSDIGKILRNNPKPFGGLQLIICGNFFQLAPVPEQSYIKTGIPVCFAFQAREWDWAVPNKFRLTCVFWQHNPSMFYLVNYEG
;
A
#
# COMPACT_ATOMS: atom_id res chain seq x y z
N MET A 1 -3.15 -0.73 7.95
CA MET A 1 -3.16 -0.89 6.48
C MET A 1 -3.96 0.26 5.87
N VAL A 2 -3.39 0.97 4.89
CA VAL A 2 -4.08 2.05 4.16
C VAL A 2 -4.95 1.44 3.06
N LYS A 3 -6.20 1.89 2.92
CA LYS A 3 -7.12 1.51 1.83
C LYS A 3 -6.90 2.40 0.61
N ALA A 4 -7.21 1.92 -0.60
CA ALA A 4 -7.08 2.69 -1.84
C ALA A 4 -7.69 4.11 -1.75
N GLN A 5 -8.94 4.20 -1.26
CA GLN A 5 -9.66 5.46 -1.13
C GLN A 5 -8.92 6.49 -0.26
N TRP A 6 -8.30 6.06 0.84
CA TRP A 6 -7.55 6.96 1.71
C TRP A 6 -6.30 7.51 1.03
N PHE A 7 -5.66 6.72 0.17
CA PHE A 7 -4.51 7.17 -0.60
C PHE A 7 -4.90 8.29 -1.57
N ASP A 8 -6.00 8.11 -2.32
CA ASP A 8 -6.50 9.11 -3.27
C ASP A 8 -6.96 10.39 -2.56
N VAL A 9 -7.68 10.28 -1.43
CA VAL A 9 -8.11 11.44 -0.62
C VAL A 9 -6.91 12.24 -0.12
N LEU A 10 -5.87 11.58 0.39
CA LEU A 10 -4.65 12.27 0.84
C LEU A 10 -3.93 12.96 -0.31
N SER A 11 -3.89 12.33 -1.49
CA SER A 11 -3.31 12.94 -2.68
C SER A 11 -4.08 14.21 -3.09
N ASP A 12 -5.40 14.15 -3.12
CA ASP A 12 -6.27 15.27 -3.50
C ASP A 12 -6.19 16.42 -2.48
N ILE A 13 -6.12 16.13 -1.18
CA ILE A 13 -5.84 17.14 -0.15
C ILE A 13 -4.50 17.83 -0.42
N GLY A 14 -3.44 17.06 -0.71
CA GLY A 14 -2.12 17.61 -1.01
C GLY A 14 -2.13 18.56 -2.20
N LYS A 15 -2.87 18.22 -3.26
CA LYS A 15 -3.01 19.07 -4.45
C LYS A 15 -3.69 20.40 -4.15
N ILE A 16 -4.78 20.35 -3.37
CA ILE A 16 -5.55 21.54 -2.99
C ILE A 16 -4.68 22.46 -2.12
N LEU A 17 -4.05 21.92 -1.08
CA LEU A 17 -3.25 22.72 -0.13
C LEU A 17 -2.01 23.36 -0.77
N ARG A 18 -1.42 22.70 -1.77
CA ARG A 18 -0.18 23.17 -2.42
C ARG A 18 -0.41 23.86 -3.76
N ASN A 19 -1.67 23.97 -4.19
CA ASN A 19 -2.05 24.45 -5.52
C ASN A 19 -1.19 23.81 -6.64
N ASN A 20 -1.01 22.50 -6.58
CA ASN A 20 -0.15 21.74 -7.49
C ASN A 20 -0.85 20.45 -7.91
N PRO A 21 -1.10 20.23 -9.22
CA PRO A 21 -1.88 19.07 -9.68
C PRO A 21 -1.13 17.73 -9.59
N LYS A 22 0.18 17.73 -9.32
CA LYS A 22 0.96 16.50 -9.14
C LYS A 22 0.43 15.70 -7.92
N PRO A 23 0.55 14.36 -7.90
CA PRO A 23 0.15 13.56 -6.76
C PRO A 23 0.69 14.12 -5.44
N PHE A 24 -0.15 14.13 -4.40
CA PHE A 24 0.14 14.69 -3.08
C PHE A 24 0.67 16.14 -3.12
N GLY A 25 0.27 16.92 -4.12
CA GLY A 25 0.74 18.30 -4.32
C GLY A 25 2.23 18.40 -4.68
N GLY A 26 2.79 17.34 -5.26
CA GLY A 26 4.21 17.26 -5.63
C GLY A 26 5.16 16.93 -4.47
N LEU A 27 4.64 16.37 -3.37
CA LEU A 27 5.47 15.83 -2.30
C LEU A 27 6.26 14.61 -2.77
N GLN A 28 7.51 14.49 -2.31
CA GLN A 28 8.26 13.25 -2.45
C GLN A 28 7.68 12.21 -1.50
N LEU A 29 7.29 11.06 -2.04
CA LEU A 29 6.72 9.96 -1.27
C LEU A 29 7.75 8.86 -1.06
N ILE A 30 7.85 8.40 0.19
CA ILE A 30 8.55 7.17 0.55
C ILE A 30 7.54 6.29 1.24
N ILE A 31 7.28 5.11 0.66
CA ILE A 31 6.29 4.17 1.15
C ILE A 31 7.00 2.85 1.45
N CYS A 32 6.74 2.30 2.62
CA CYS A 32 7.23 0.99 3.02
C CYS A 32 6.07 0.15 3.56
N GLY A 33 6.07 -1.14 3.24
CA GLY A 33 5.06 -2.08 3.73
C GLY A 33 5.17 -3.43 3.05
N ASN A 34 4.37 -4.37 3.53
CA ASN A 34 4.23 -5.70 2.96
C ASN A 34 2.74 -6.03 2.80
N PHE A 35 2.27 -6.11 1.56
CA PHE A 35 0.86 -6.40 1.25
C PHE A 35 0.46 -7.86 1.53
N PHE A 36 1.41 -8.77 1.74
CA PHE A 36 1.16 -10.17 2.08
C PHE A 36 0.94 -10.42 3.58
N GLN A 37 1.22 -9.44 4.45
CA GLN A 37 1.11 -9.64 5.90
C GLN A 37 -0.33 -9.51 6.41
N LEU A 38 -1.00 -8.40 6.08
CA LEU A 38 -2.36 -8.12 6.55
C LEU A 38 -3.11 -7.42 5.43
N ALA A 39 -4.34 -7.83 5.14
CA ALA A 39 -5.23 -7.05 4.28
C ALA A 39 -5.77 -5.81 5.04
N PRO A 40 -6.25 -4.76 4.35
CA PRO A 40 -6.90 -3.65 5.02
C PRO A 40 -8.20 -4.12 5.70
N VAL A 41 -8.44 -3.66 6.92
CA VAL A 41 -9.61 -4.07 7.71
C VAL A 41 -10.89 -3.51 7.07
N PRO A 42 -11.88 -4.37 6.71
CA PRO A 42 -13.16 -3.92 6.22
C PRO A 42 -13.92 -3.14 7.29
N GLU A 43 -14.59 -2.08 6.88
CA GLU A 43 -15.60 -1.46 7.75
C GLU A 43 -16.85 -2.36 7.79
N GLN A 44 -17.54 -2.40 8.92
CA GLN A 44 -18.72 -3.27 9.12
C GLN A 44 -19.82 -3.02 8.09
N SER A 45 -19.94 -1.81 7.56
CA SER A 45 -20.84 -1.45 6.46
C SER A 45 -20.51 -2.20 5.17
N TYR A 46 -19.23 -2.35 4.82
CA TYR A 46 -18.77 -3.04 3.61
C TYR A 46 -18.94 -4.56 3.69
N ILE A 47 -18.80 -5.12 4.90
CA ILE A 47 -19.09 -6.53 5.15
C ILE A 47 -20.55 -6.84 4.82
N LYS A 48 -21.48 -5.94 5.16
CA LYS A 48 -22.92 -6.10 4.89
C LYS A 48 -23.29 -5.94 3.42
N THR A 49 -22.51 -5.16 2.66
CA THR A 49 -22.78 -4.90 1.23
C THR A 49 -22.01 -5.83 0.29
N GLY A 50 -21.10 -6.67 0.81
CA GLY A 50 -20.27 -7.57 0.00
C GLY A 50 -19.20 -6.86 -0.83
N ILE A 51 -18.93 -5.58 -0.56
CA ILE A 51 -17.95 -4.80 -1.32
C ILE A 51 -16.54 -5.09 -0.76
N PRO A 52 -15.61 -5.61 -1.59
CA PRO A 52 -14.26 -5.92 -1.14
C PRO A 52 -13.46 -4.66 -0.84
N VAL A 53 -12.56 -4.74 0.15
CA VAL A 53 -11.67 -3.63 0.51
C VAL A 53 -10.49 -3.60 -0.45
N CYS A 54 -10.30 -2.47 -1.12
CA CYS A 54 -9.16 -2.28 -2.02
C CYS A 54 -7.88 -1.93 -1.23
N PHE A 55 -6.78 -2.60 -1.58
CA PHE A 55 -5.44 -2.30 -1.10
C PHE A 55 -4.95 -0.94 -1.61
N ALA A 56 -4.00 -0.31 -0.90
CA ALA A 56 -3.44 0.98 -1.31
C ALA A 56 -2.90 0.99 -2.75
N PHE A 57 -2.32 -0.13 -3.23
CA PHE A 57 -1.80 -0.22 -4.59
C PHE A 57 -2.86 -0.20 -5.70
N GLN A 58 -4.14 -0.29 -5.33
CA GLN A 58 -5.28 -0.21 -6.25
C GLN A 58 -5.89 1.20 -6.30
N ALA A 59 -5.27 2.18 -5.63
CA ALA A 59 -5.69 3.59 -5.70
C ALA A 59 -5.50 4.14 -7.12
N ARG A 60 -6.36 5.08 -7.53
CA ARG A 60 -6.33 5.69 -8.86
C ARG A 60 -4.96 6.28 -9.18
N GLU A 61 -4.32 6.88 -8.17
CA GLU A 61 -3.07 7.63 -8.36
C GLU A 61 -1.82 6.84 -8.02
N TRP A 62 -1.96 5.56 -7.64
CA TRP A 62 -0.83 4.78 -7.15
C TRP A 62 0.32 4.72 -8.14
N ASP A 63 0.05 4.37 -9.40
CA ASP A 63 1.13 4.19 -10.39
C ASP A 63 1.81 5.51 -10.77
N TRP A 64 1.12 6.65 -10.63
CA TRP A 64 1.71 7.97 -10.88
C TRP A 64 2.48 8.48 -9.66
N ALA A 65 1.99 8.21 -8.46
CA ALA A 65 2.59 8.61 -7.21
C ALA A 65 3.79 7.74 -6.81
N VAL A 66 3.79 6.46 -7.23
CA VAL A 66 4.78 5.43 -6.83
C VAL A 66 5.37 4.74 -8.07
N PRO A 67 6.11 5.46 -8.93
CA PRO A 67 6.68 4.91 -10.14
C PRO A 67 7.80 3.89 -9.86
N ASN A 68 8.53 4.04 -8.75
CA ASN A 68 9.64 3.19 -8.37
C ASN A 68 9.22 2.24 -7.25
N LYS A 69 9.38 0.93 -7.47
CA LYS A 69 8.97 -0.12 -6.54
C LYS A 69 10.17 -1.06 -6.35
N PHE A 70 10.61 -1.23 -5.11
CA PHE A 70 11.75 -2.08 -4.77
C PHE A 70 11.31 -3.18 -3.79
N ARG A 71 11.64 -4.43 -4.10
CA ARG A 71 11.41 -5.57 -3.22
C ARG A 71 12.71 -5.88 -2.48
N LEU A 72 12.66 -5.86 -1.14
CA LEU A 72 13.76 -6.36 -0.32
C LEU A 72 13.66 -7.89 -0.24
N THR A 73 14.76 -8.58 -0.56
CA THR A 73 14.83 -10.06 -0.60
C THR A 73 15.63 -10.65 0.55
N CYS A 74 16.48 -9.85 1.21
CA CYS A 74 17.29 -10.28 2.33
C CYS A 74 16.47 -10.31 3.62
N VAL A 75 16.33 -11.48 4.23
CA VAL A 75 15.68 -11.66 5.54
C VAL A 75 16.74 -11.70 6.63
N PHE A 76 16.74 -10.69 7.51
CA PHE A 76 17.71 -10.59 8.61
C PHE A 76 17.19 -11.13 9.95
N TRP A 77 15.86 -11.21 10.11
CA TRP A 77 15.24 -11.56 11.40
C TRP A 77 15.19 -13.06 11.70
N GLN A 78 15.38 -13.92 10.69
CA GLN A 78 15.33 -15.37 10.84
C GLN A 78 16.73 -15.96 10.64
N HIS A 79 17.30 -16.50 11.71
CA HIS A 79 18.65 -17.08 11.69
C HIS A 79 18.68 -18.55 11.17
N ASN A 80 17.51 -19.20 11.09
CA ASN A 80 17.38 -20.60 10.68
C ASN A 80 16.91 -20.71 9.21
N PRO A 81 17.72 -21.29 8.29
CA PRO A 81 17.39 -21.39 6.86
C PRO A 81 16.09 -22.16 6.57
N SER A 82 15.71 -23.16 7.38
CA SER A 82 14.49 -23.93 7.12
C SER A 82 13.21 -23.14 7.43
N MET A 83 13.25 -22.18 8.37
CA MET A 83 12.13 -21.25 8.58
C MET A 83 11.96 -20.26 7.43
N PHE A 84 13.05 -19.87 6.76
CA PHE A 84 12.99 -18.93 5.65
C PHE A 84 12.13 -19.47 4.50
N TYR A 85 12.35 -20.74 4.11
CA TYR A 85 11.58 -21.39 3.04
C TYR A 85 10.11 -21.62 3.42
N LEU A 86 9.81 -21.78 4.71
CA LEU A 86 8.46 -22.02 5.19
C LEU A 86 7.59 -20.74 5.17
N VAL A 87 8.20 -19.58 5.38
CA VAL A 87 7.50 -18.28 5.42
C VAL A 87 7.51 -17.55 4.07
N ASN A 88 8.45 -17.87 3.18
CA ASN A 88 8.59 -17.25 1.86
C ASN A 88 8.36 -18.23 0.70
N TYR A 89 7.54 -19.27 0.92
CA TYR A 89 7.22 -20.24 -0.12
C TYR A 89 6.45 -19.56 -1.26
N GLU A 90 7.12 -19.32 -2.39
CA GLU A 90 6.48 -18.94 -3.64
C GLU A 90 6.32 -20.20 -4.49
N GLY A 91 5.06 -20.53 -4.84
CA GLY A 91 4.72 -21.67 -5.70
C GLY A 91 4.97 -21.38 -7.17
#